data_AF-A0A093ULR0-F1
#
_entry.id   AF-A0A093ULR0-F1
#
_cell.length_a   1.000
_cell.length_b   1.000
_cell.length_c   1.000
_cell.angle_alpha   90.00
_cell.angle_beta   90.00
_cell.angle_gamma   90.00
#
_symmetry.space_group_name_H-M   'P 1'
#
loop_
_entity.id
_entity.type
_entity.pdbx_description
1 polymer ?
#
loop_
_entity_poly.entity_id
_entity_poly.type
_entity_poly.pdbx_seq_one_letter_code
_entity_poly.pdbx_strand_id
1 'polypeptide(L)'
;MTGKTGLIFTVTAVRMDVVCDGQVMHLGHFSTDDAASSVSIFKCGQIVEQVINVDKRLLYSRLHTAGHVLGASVRHLVKDEVKDFAELKASHFPGAAGCEFQGLIDGKWKDAIQKKVDESIAAKLPVSVEWWDEIDFRNKGLEYLLPDSSLVAPGEKFRMVNIAGLDAYPCGGTHVETTDLCGHTTVKKITRKQGQSKVSYSLD
;
A
#
# COMPACT_ATOMS: atom_id res chain seq x y z
N MET A 1 -18.67 -2.36 14.15
CA MET A 1 -19.30 -3.69 14.04
C MET A 1 -20.57 -3.68 14.86
N THR A 2 -21.66 -4.23 14.34
CA THR A 2 -22.97 -4.17 14.98
C THR A 2 -23.54 -5.57 15.15
N GLY A 3 -23.87 -5.95 16.38
CA GLY A 3 -24.56 -7.21 16.67
C GLY A 3 -26.07 -7.08 16.45
N LYS A 4 -26.76 -8.22 16.26
CA LYS A 4 -28.23 -8.26 16.10
C LYS A 4 -29.03 -7.56 17.21
N THR A 5 -28.47 -7.49 18.42
CA THR A 5 -29.09 -6.85 19.59
C THR A 5 -28.92 -5.33 19.60
N GLY A 6 -28.27 -4.74 18.59
CA GLY A 6 -27.92 -3.32 18.57
C GLY A 6 -26.60 -2.99 19.29
N LEU A 7 -25.91 -3.98 19.87
CA LEU A 7 -24.60 -3.78 20.50
C LEU A 7 -23.57 -3.37 19.44
N ILE A 8 -22.90 -2.23 19.66
CA ILE A 8 -21.90 -1.68 18.74
C ILE A 8 -20.49 -1.84 19.33
N PHE A 9 -19.59 -2.38 18.53
CA PHE A 9 -18.14 -2.37 18.78
C PHE A 9 -17.45 -1.45 17.76
N THR A 10 -16.85 -0.37 18.26
CA THR A 10 -16.11 0.60 17.45
C THR A 10 -14.66 0.17 17.35
N VAL A 11 -14.24 -0.23 16.15
CA VAL A 11 -12.87 -0.65 15.86
C VAL A 11 -11.97 0.57 15.72
N THR A 12 -10.89 0.62 16.50
CA THR A 12 -9.90 1.71 16.48
C THR A 12 -8.60 1.27 15.80
N ALA A 13 -8.28 -0.03 15.81
CA ALA A 13 -7.14 -0.58 15.09
C ALA A 13 -7.38 -2.03 14.62
N VAL A 14 -6.71 -2.40 13.54
CA VAL A 14 -6.71 -3.77 12.98
C VAL A 14 -5.27 -4.20 12.73
N ARG A 15 -4.91 -5.42 13.11
CA ARG A 15 -3.56 -6.00 12.92
C ARG A 15 -3.66 -7.48 12.58
N MET A 16 -2.65 -8.00 11.87
CA MET A 16 -2.44 -9.44 11.81
C MET A 16 -1.89 -9.91 13.17
N ASP A 17 -2.32 -11.09 13.60
CA ASP A 17 -1.72 -11.75 14.75
C ASP A 17 -0.29 -12.19 14.40
N VAL A 18 0.65 -11.97 15.32
CA VAL A 18 2.08 -12.31 15.12
C VAL A 18 2.43 -13.73 15.58
N VAL A 19 1.49 -14.39 16.27
CA VAL A 19 1.62 -15.76 16.78
C VAL A 19 0.77 -16.72 15.95
N CYS A 20 -0.47 -16.33 15.66
CA CYS A 20 -1.44 -17.13 14.91
C CYS A 20 -1.55 -16.66 13.46
N ASP A 21 -0.80 -17.28 12.56
CA ASP A 21 -0.81 -16.88 11.15
C ASP A 21 -2.22 -16.91 10.52
N GLY A 22 -2.50 -15.95 9.65
CA GLY A 22 -3.81 -15.76 9.02
C GLY A 22 -4.90 -15.15 9.91
N GLN A 23 -4.66 -14.88 11.20
CA GLN A 23 -5.66 -14.27 12.08
C GLN A 23 -5.63 -12.72 12.02
N VAL A 24 -6.81 -12.11 11.83
CA VAL A 24 -6.99 -10.65 11.85
C VAL A 24 -7.61 -10.20 13.17
N MET A 25 -6.86 -9.43 13.94
CA MET A 25 -7.25 -8.91 15.25
C MET A 25 -7.85 -7.51 15.15
N HIS A 26 -9.01 -7.31 15.77
CA HIS A 26 -9.72 -6.03 15.81
C HIS A 26 -9.71 -5.47 17.23
N LEU A 27 -8.99 -4.36 17.43
CA LEU A 27 -8.96 -3.61 18.69
C LEU A 27 -9.98 -2.49 18.64
N GLY A 28 -10.69 -2.27 19.74
CA GLY A 28 -11.77 -1.30 19.81
C GLY A 28 -12.44 -1.26 21.18
N HIS A 29 -13.60 -0.62 21.23
CA HIS A 29 -14.41 -0.52 22.44
C HIS A 29 -15.89 -0.74 22.11
N PHE A 30 -16.64 -1.28 23.07
CA PHE A 30 -18.09 -1.36 22.97
C PHE A 30 -18.71 0.00 23.34
N SER A 31 -19.78 0.38 22.66
CA SER A 31 -20.60 1.51 23.11
C SER A 31 -21.29 1.12 24.41
N THR A 32 -21.07 1.90 25.48
CA THR A 32 -21.74 1.71 26.77
C THR A 32 -22.85 2.74 26.91
N ASP A 33 -24.10 2.29 26.92
CA ASP A 33 -25.22 3.21 27.15
C ASP A 33 -25.49 3.48 28.65
N ASP A 34 -24.82 2.81 29.59
CA ASP A 34 -24.93 3.14 31.01
C ASP A 34 -23.69 2.76 31.82
N ALA A 35 -23.25 3.69 32.69
CA ALA A 35 -22.02 3.61 33.49
C ALA A 35 -22.10 2.63 34.69
N ALA A 36 -23.10 1.75 34.77
CA ALA A 36 -23.41 1.01 36.01
C ALA A 36 -23.78 -0.47 35.85
N SER A 37 -23.61 -1.11 34.68
CA SER A 37 -23.92 -2.54 34.54
C SER A 37 -23.02 -3.21 33.50
N SER A 38 -22.64 -4.46 33.76
CA SER A 38 -21.75 -5.34 32.98
C SER A 38 -21.60 -4.97 31.50
N VAL A 39 -20.37 -4.74 31.04
CA VAL A 39 -20.07 -4.50 29.63
C VAL A 39 -20.57 -5.69 28.81
N SER A 40 -21.61 -5.45 28.01
CA SER A 40 -22.09 -6.44 27.05
C SER A 40 -21.04 -6.57 25.94
N ILE A 41 -20.55 -7.78 25.72
CA ILE A 41 -19.55 -8.10 24.68
C ILE A 41 -20.11 -9.12 23.68
N PHE A 42 -19.50 -9.19 22.50
CA PHE A 42 -19.78 -10.27 21.56
C PHE A 42 -19.30 -11.63 22.09
N LYS A 43 -20.04 -12.68 21.75
CA LYS A 43 -19.65 -14.08 22.04
C LYS A 43 -19.14 -14.77 20.78
N CYS A 44 -18.26 -15.76 20.94
CA CYS A 44 -17.84 -16.61 19.81
C CYS A 44 -19.06 -17.22 19.12
N GLY A 45 -19.05 -17.21 17.77
CA GLY A 45 -20.17 -17.67 16.95
C GLY A 45 -21.30 -16.65 16.76
N GLN A 46 -21.25 -15.49 17.42
CA GLN A 46 -22.23 -14.43 17.21
C GLN A 46 -22.03 -13.77 15.84
N ILE A 47 -23.11 -13.65 15.07
CA ILE A 47 -23.12 -12.93 13.80
C ILE A 47 -23.12 -11.42 14.09
N VAL A 48 -22.21 -10.71 13.43
CA VAL A 48 -22.08 -9.25 13.46
C VAL A 48 -22.00 -8.69 12.05
N GLU A 49 -22.52 -7.49 11.86
CA GLU A 49 -22.31 -6.71 10.65
C GLU A 49 -21.02 -5.87 10.82
N GLN A 50 -20.15 -5.90 9.81
CA GLN A 50 -18.93 -5.10 9.78
C GLN A 50 -19.04 -4.03 8.72
N VAL A 51 -18.77 -2.79 9.12
CA VAL A 51 -18.75 -1.63 8.24
C VAL A 51 -17.41 -0.94 8.41
N ILE A 52 -16.74 -0.66 7.30
CA ILE A 52 -15.49 0.10 7.27
C ILE A 52 -15.77 1.56 6.95
N ASN A 53 -14.88 2.46 7.39
CA ASN A 53 -14.88 3.84 6.88
C ASN A 53 -14.41 3.84 5.42
N VAL A 54 -15.35 4.01 4.49
CA VAL A 54 -15.12 3.92 3.04
C VAL A 54 -14.19 5.03 2.55
N ASP A 55 -14.37 6.27 3.01
CA ASP A 55 -13.53 7.40 2.59
C ASP A 55 -12.07 7.19 3.01
N LYS A 56 -11.85 6.72 4.24
CA LYS A 56 -10.52 6.35 4.73
C LYS A 56 -9.95 5.20 3.91
N ARG A 57 -10.74 4.16 3.64
CA ARG A 57 -10.31 3.00 2.84
C ARG A 57 -9.92 3.41 1.41
N LEU A 58 -10.65 4.33 0.81
CA LEU A 58 -10.38 4.85 -0.53
C LEU A 58 -9.13 5.74 -0.53
N LEU A 59 -9.01 6.68 0.40
CA LEU A 59 -7.82 7.55 0.54
C LEU A 59 -6.53 6.74 0.63
N TYR A 60 -6.52 5.67 1.45
CA TYR A 60 -5.35 4.82 1.61
C TYR A 60 -5.05 4.03 0.32
N SER A 61 -6.08 3.59 -0.42
CA SER A 61 -5.88 2.95 -1.73
C SER A 61 -5.32 3.89 -2.80
N ARG A 62 -5.82 5.14 -2.83
CA ARG A 62 -5.30 6.19 -3.71
C ARG A 62 -3.83 6.45 -3.39
N LEU A 63 -3.50 6.66 -2.12
CA LEU A 63 -2.12 6.89 -1.67
C LEU A 63 -1.19 5.73 -2.04
N HIS A 64 -1.62 4.49 -1.83
CA HIS A 64 -0.81 3.31 -2.14
C HIS A 64 -0.54 3.20 -3.64
N THR A 65 -1.57 3.37 -4.47
CA THR A 65 -1.43 3.30 -5.93
C THR A 65 -0.55 4.44 -6.45
N ALA A 66 -0.74 5.67 -5.97
CA ALA A 66 0.14 6.80 -6.30
C ALA A 66 1.58 6.57 -5.86
N GLY A 67 1.79 5.82 -4.78
CA GLY A 67 3.11 5.38 -4.33
C GLY A 67 3.82 4.49 -5.34
N HIS A 68 3.13 3.51 -5.92
CA HIS A 68 3.67 2.69 -7.01
C HIS A 68 3.93 3.51 -8.28
N VAL A 69 3.00 4.41 -8.64
CA VAL A 69 3.21 5.32 -9.79
C VAL A 69 4.46 6.18 -9.60
N LEU A 70 4.67 6.72 -8.39
CA LEU A 70 5.86 7.48 -8.05
C LEU A 70 7.13 6.60 -8.10
N GLY A 71 7.09 5.42 -7.47
CA GLY A 71 8.19 4.46 -7.45
C GLY A 71 8.67 4.11 -8.84
N ALA A 72 7.75 3.68 -9.71
CA ALA A 72 8.03 3.37 -11.11
C ALA A 72 8.55 4.58 -11.89
N SER A 73 7.97 5.76 -11.66
CA SER A 73 8.43 7.00 -12.31
C SER A 73 9.88 7.34 -11.94
N VAL A 74 10.23 7.21 -10.67
CA VAL A 74 11.60 7.40 -10.20
C VAL A 74 12.51 6.35 -10.84
N ARG A 75 12.19 5.06 -10.70
CA ARG A 75 12.95 3.94 -11.27
C ARG A 75 13.25 4.14 -12.75
N HIS A 76 12.24 4.45 -13.56
CA HIS A 76 12.40 4.62 -15.01
C HIS A 76 13.25 5.82 -15.42
N LEU A 77 13.34 6.85 -14.58
CA LEU A 77 14.12 8.06 -14.88
C LEU A 77 15.55 7.98 -14.34
N VAL A 78 15.77 7.31 -13.21
CA VAL A 78 17.04 7.47 -12.46
C VAL A 78 17.86 6.20 -12.29
N LYS A 79 17.32 5.00 -12.55
CA LYS A 79 18.01 3.74 -12.23
C LYS A 79 19.40 3.61 -12.87
N ASP A 80 19.56 4.14 -14.08
CA ASP A 80 20.80 4.04 -14.86
C ASP A 80 21.74 5.24 -14.59
N GLU A 81 21.23 6.27 -13.92
CA GLU A 81 21.92 7.54 -13.64
C GLU A 81 22.44 7.61 -12.20
N VAL A 82 21.86 6.82 -11.30
CA VAL A 82 22.18 6.80 -9.87
C VAL A 82 22.90 5.50 -9.54
N LYS A 83 24.15 5.64 -9.09
CA LYS A 83 24.94 4.49 -8.65
C LYS A 83 24.25 3.72 -7.52
N ASP A 84 24.28 2.39 -7.62
CA ASP A 84 23.72 1.44 -6.65
C ASP A 84 22.21 1.64 -6.41
N PHE A 85 21.48 2.16 -7.41
CA PHE A 85 20.05 2.41 -7.29
C PHE A 85 19.29 1.13 -6.96
N ALA A 86 18.47 1.22 -5.91
CA ALA A 86 17.51 0.18 -5.56
C ALA A 86 16.30 0.83 -4.89
N GLU A 87 15.13 0.23 -5.07
CA GLU A 87 13.94 0.57 -4.28
C GLU A 87 14.06 -0.06 -2.90
N LEU A 88 13.74 0.70 -1.86
CA LEU A 88 13.82 0.23 -0.47
C LEU A 88 12.40 0.10 0.10
N LYS A 89 12.08 0.89 1.12
CA LYS A 89 10.76 0.91 1.76
C LYS A 89 9.94 2.09 1.29
N ALA A 90 8.62 1.97 1.44
CA ALA A 90 7.70 3.07 1.23
C ALA A 90 6.75 3.23 2.42
N SER A 91 6.24 4.45 2.58
CA SER A 91 5.09 4.74 3.42
C SER A 91 4.02 5.38 2.55
N HIS A 92 2.78 4.92 2.71
CA HIS A 92 1.61 5.45 2.02
C HIS A 92 0.59 6.02 3.01
N PHE A 93 1.06 6.43 4.20
CA PHE A 93 0.22 7.06 5.20
C PHE A 93 -0.04 8.54 4.87
N PRO A 94 -1.27 9.06 5.08
CA PRO A 94 -1.56 10.49 4.95
C PRO A 94 -0.58 11.33 5.76
N GLY A 95 -0.01 12.37 5.13
CA GLY A 95 0.97 13.27 5.75
C GLY A 95 2.40 12.72 5.88
N ALA A 96 2.63 11.43 5.63
CA ALA A 96 3.94 10.78 5.72
C ALA A 96 4.35 10.03 4.45
N ALA A 97 3.59 10.22 3.36
CA ALA A 97 3.76 9.45 2.13
C ALA A 97 5.10 9.73 1.43
N GLY A 98 5.76 8.66 0.99
CA GLY A 98 7.01 8.73 0.25
C GLY A 98 7.68 7.37 0.06
N CYS A 99 8.49 7.28 -0.99
CA CYS A 99 9.28 6.10 -1.33
C CYS A 99 10.76 6.37 -1.04
N GLU A 100 11.45 5.40 -0.47
CA GLU A 100 12.88 5.45 -0.17
C GLU A 100 13.65 4.58 -1.17
N PHE A 101 14.82 5.08 -1.56
CA PHE A 101 15.67 4.49 -2.58
C PHE A 101 17.12 4.50 -2.09
N GLN A 102 17.85 3.44 -2.41
CA GLN A 102 19.30 3.44 -2.33
C GLN A 102 19.85 4.35 -3.43
N GLY A 103 20.91 5.10 -3.11
CA GLY A 103 21.51 6.07 -4.01
C GLY A 103 21.07 7.52 -3.75
N LEU A 104 21.84 8.47 -4.29
CA LEU A 104 21.63 9.91 -4.11
C LEU A 104 20.96 10.52 -5.34
N ILE A 105 19.62 10.57 -5.31
CA ILE A 105 18.80 11.18 -6.35
C ILE A 105 18.90 12.69 -6.21
N ASP A 106 19.45 13.34 -7.24
CA ASP A 106 19.59 14.79 -7.24
C ASP A 106 18.23 15.51 -7.38
N GLY A 107 18.10 16.68 -6.77
CA GLY A 107 16.90 17.50 -6.80
C GLY A 107 16.45 17.90 -8.22
N LYS A 108 17.37 17.93 -9.19
CA LYS A 108 17.07 18.20 -10.62
C LYS A 108 16.03 17.25 -11.20
N TRP A 109 15.90 16.04 -10.65
CA TRP A 109 14.94 15.04 -11.14
C TRP A 109 13.51 15.31 -10.71
N LYS A 110 13.27 16.18 -9.72
CA LYS A 110 11.94 16.40 -9.14
C LYS A 110 10.89 16.72 -10.20
N ASP A 111 11.18 17.63 -11.11
CA ASP A 111 10.20 18.08 -12.10
C ASP A 111 9.98 17.04 -13.21
N ALA A 112 11.02 16.29 -13.59
CA ALA A 112 10.90 15.16 -14.50
C ALA A 112 10.06 14.02 -13.88
N ILE A 113 10.27 13.73 -12.59
CA ILE A 113 9.48 12.74 -11.83
C ILE A 113 8.02 13.19 -11.75
N GLN A 114 7.75 14.47 -11.41
CA GLN A 114 6.39 15.02 -11.40
C GLN A 114 5.71 14.83 -12.75
N LYS A 115 6.38 15.23 -13.84
CA LYS A 115 5.84 15.09 -15.19
C LYS A 115 5.50 13.64 -15.52
N LYS A 116 6.38 12.69 -15.16
CA LYS A 116 6.14 11.26 -15.42
C LYS A 116 4.98 10.69 -14.59
N VAL A 117 4.84 11.14 -13.34
CA VAL A 117 3.67 10.83 -12.49
C VAL A 117 2.39 11.34 -13.14
N ASP A 118 2.37 12.61 -13.57
CA ASP A 118 1.21 13.21 -14.21
C ASP A 118 0.83 12.49 -15.52
N GLU A 119 1.80 12.16 -16.36
CA GLU A 119 1.60 11.34 -17.58
C GLU A 119 0.97 9.99 -17.25
N SER A 120 1.48 9.30 -16.22
CA SER A 120 1.01 7.97 -15.84
C SER A 120 -0.40 8.00 -15.25
N ILE A 121 -0.76 9.06 -14.52
CA ILE A 121 -2.11 9.28 -13.99
C ILE A 121 -3.06 9.62 -15.15
N ALA A 122 -2.67 10.56 -16.03
CA ALA A 122 -3.49 10.97 -17.17
C ALA A 122 -3.76 9.81 -18.14
N ALA A 123 -2.86 8.83 -18.23
CA ALA A 123 -3.01 7.65 -19.07
C ALA A 123 -4.06 6.63 -18.57
N LYS A 124 -4.60 6.78 -17.35
CA LYS A 124 -5.63 5.89 -16.78
C LYS A 124 -5.26 4.41 -16.83
N LEU A 125 -4.00 4.11 -16.51
CA LEU A 125 -3.46 2.77 -16.62
C LEU A 125 -4.23 1.82 -15.70
N PRO A 126 -4.73 0.68 -16.22
CA PRO A 126 -5.37 -0.35 -15.40
C PRO A 126 -4.45 -0.87 -14.29
N VAL A 127 -5.01 -1.05 -13.10
CA VAL A 127 -4.35 -1.67 -11.95
C VAL A 127 -5.03 -3.00 -11.67
N SER A 128 -4.27 -4.08 -11.77
CA SER A 128 -4.79 -5.44 -11.63
C SER A 128 -4.03 -6.22 -10.57
N VAL A 129 -4.72 -7.21 -10.00
CA VAL A 129 -4.11 -8.16 -9.05
C VAL A 129 -3.85 -9.45 -9.80
N GLU A 130 -2.61 -9.91 -9.74
CA GLU A 130 -2.16 -11.19 -10.28
C GLU A 130 -1.59 -12.05 -9.15
N TRP A 131 -1.46 -13.35 -9.40
CA TRP A 131 -0.90 -14.31 -8.45
C TRP A 131 0.22 -15.06 -9.13
N TRP A 132 1.46 -14.86 -8.67
CA TRP A 132 2.67 -15.37 -9.31
C TRP A 132 3.39 -16.38 -8.42
N ASP A 133 3.87 -17.46 -9.02
CA ASP A 133 4.89 -18.33 -8.43
C ASP A 133 6.30 -17.97 -8.96
N GLU A 134 7.34 -18.67 -8.50
CA GLU A 134 8.73 -18.44 -8.95
C GLU A 134 8.92 -18.58 -10.47
N ILE A 135 8.13 -19.44 -11.13
CA ILE A 135 8.19 -19.65 -12.58
C ILE A 135 7.62 -18.43 -13.29
N ASP A 136 6.52 -17.88 -12.79
CA ASP A 136 5.93 -16.63 -13.30
C ASP A 136 6.92 -15.46 -13.24
N PHE A 137 7.65 -15.29 -12.12
CA PHE A 137 8.71 -14.27 -12.00
C PHE A 137 9.82 -14.46 -13.04
N ARG A 138 10.29 -15.70 -13.22
CA ARG A 138 11.34 -16.05 -14.20
C ARG A 138 10.90 -15.78 -15.63
N ASN A 139 9.69 -16.22 -15.99
CA ASN A 139 9.15 -16.02 -17.33
C ASN A 139 8.96 -14.54 -17.69
N LYS A 140 8.78 -13.68 -16.68
CA LYS A 140 8.65 -12.22 -16.85
C LYS A 140 9.98 -11.46 -16.72
N GLY A 141 11.08 -12.13 -16.38
CA GLY A 141 12.38 -11.49 -16.14
C GLY A 141 12.38 -10.55 -14.92
N LEU A 142 11.55 -10.86 -13.92
CA LEU A 142 11.34 -10.06 -12.71
C LEU A 142 11.84 -10.78 -11.45
N GLU A 143 12.81 -11.68 -11.56
CA GLU A 143 13.35 -12.47 -10.45
C GLU A 143 13.93 -11.61 -9.33
N TYR A 144 14.38 -10.38 -9.64
CA TYR A 144 14.84 -9.42 -8.64
C TYR A 144 13.73 -8.92 -7.71
N LEU A 145 12.46 -9.13 -8.07
CA LEU A 145 11.28 -8.82 -7.25
C LEU A 145 10.77 -10.05 -6.48
N LEU A 146 11.38 -11.23 -6.63
CA LEU A 146 10.93 -12.43 -5.94
C LEU A 146 11.03 -12.24 -4.43
N PRO A 147 9.91 -12.24 -3.68
CA PRO A 147 9.94 -12.07 -2.23
C PRO A 147 10.48 -13.34 -1.55
N ASP A 148 10.81 -13.21 -0.25
CA ASP A 148 11.13 -14.36 0.59
C ASP A 148 9.95 -15.35 0.61
N SER A 149 10.22 -16.63 0.33
CA SER A 149 9.20 -17.69 0.27
C SER A 149 8.48 -17.92 1.60
N SER A 150 9.05 -17.47 2.73
CA SER A 150 8.38 -17.49 4.04
C SER A 150 7.22 -16.50 4.17
N LEU A 151 7.07 -15.56 3.24
CA LEU A 151 5.96 -14.57 3.24
C LEU A 151 4.63 -15.16 2.77
N VAL A 152 4.64 -16.38 2.23
CA VAL A 152 3.45 -17.11 1.79
C VAL A 152 3.51 -18.55 2.32
N ALA A 153 2.35 -19.18 2.50
CA ALA A 153 2.33 -20.58 2.91
C ALA A 153 2.93 -21.48 1.80
N PRO A 154 3.50 -22.66 2.14
CA PRO A 154 4.06 -23.56 1.14
C PRO A 154 3.04 -23.93 0.04
N GLY A 155 3.39 -23.65 -1.22
CA GLY A 155 2.54 -23.91 -2.38
C GLY A 155 1.59 -22.76 -2.76
N GLU A 156 1.53 -21.69 -1.96
CA GLU A 156 0.78 -20.48 -2.30
C GLU A 156 1.56 -19.55 -3.23
N LYS A 157 0.82 -18.71 -3.96
CA LYS A 157 1.38 -17.71 -4.88
C LYS A 157 1.52 -16.36 -4.21
N PHE A 158 2.47 -15.56 -4.69
CA PHE A 158 2.63 -14.18 -4.27
C PHE A 158 1.56 -13.29 -4.92
N ARG A 159 0.96 -12.41 -4.10
CA ARG A 159 0.05 -11.38 -4.61
C ARG A 159 0.86 -10.27 -5.29
N MET A 160 0.61 -10.08 -6.56
CA MET A 160 1.24 -9.06 -7.39
C MET A 160 0.23 -7.99 -7.77
N VAL A 161 0.66 -6.73 -7.73
CA VAL A 161 -0.11 -5.59 -8.22
C VAL A 161 0.57 -5.08 -9.48
N ASN A 162 -0.12 -5.20 -10.60
CA ASN A 162 0.38 -4.82 -11.92
C ASN A 162 -0.33 -3.54 -12.37
N ILE A 163 0.46 -2.48 -12.63
CA ILE A 163 0.00 -1.26 -13.28
C ILE A 163 0.37 -1.37 -14.74
N ALA A 164 -0.64 -1.60 -15.59
CA ALA A 164 -0.44 -1.99 -16.98
C ALA A 164 0.42 -0.99 -17.75
N GLY A 165 1.49 -1.48 -18.37
CA GLY A 165 2.43 -0.66 -19.14
C GLY A 165 3.34 0.23 -18.31
N LEU A 166 3.30 0.13 -16.97
CA LEU A 166 4.18 0.85 -16.06
C LEU A 166 5.10 -0.11 -15.31
N ASP A 167 4.60 -0.81 -14.28
CA ASP A 167 5.42 -1.73 -13.48
C ASP A 167 4.53 -2.70 -12.66
N ALA A 168 5.15 -3.75 -12.10
CA ALA A 168 4.49 -4.72 -11.24
C ALA A 168 5.24 -4.90 -9.92
N TYR A 169 4.49 -5.03 -8.82
CA TYR A 169 5.05 -5.07 -7.47
C TYR A 169 4.46 -6.21 -6.63
N PRO A 170 5.29 -6.94 -5.86
CA PRO A 170 4.79 -7.82 -4.81
C PRO A 170 4.21 -6.97 -3.69
N CYS A 171 2.89 -7.00 -3.55
CA CYS A 171 2.18 -6.07 -2.67
C CYS A 171 0.92 -6.70 -2.10
N GLY A 172 0.78 -6.68 -0.77
CA GLY A 172 -0.44 -7.06 -0.04
C GLY A 172 -1.43 -5.90 0.15
N GLY A 173 -1.11 -4.72 -0.38
CA GLY A 173 -1.86 -3.50 -0.22
C GLY A 173 -3.15 -3.44 -1.01
N THR A 174 -3.99 -2.47 -0.64
CA THR A 174 -5.23 -2.17 -1.36
C THR A 174 -5.00 -1.07 -2.39
N HIS A 175 -5.58 -1.19 -3.58
CA HIS A 175 -5.36 -0.27 -4.70
C HIS A 175 -6.68 0.24 -5.30
N VAL A 176 -6.60 1.37 -6.01
CA VAL A 176 -7.67 1.81 -6.93
C VAL A 176 -7.50 1.12 -8.28
N GLU A 177 -8.57 1.05 -9.07
CA GLU A 177 -8.63 0.22 -10.29
C GLU A 177 -7.86 0.82 -11.49
N THR A 178 -7.68 2.14 -11.53
CA THR A 178 -6.92 2.83 -12.57
C THR A 178 -6.11 3.98 -11.98
N THR A 179 -5.00 4.36 -12.61
CA THR A 179 -4.10 5.39 -12.08
C THR A 179 -4.71 6.79 -11.98
N ASP A 180 -5.73 7.13 -12.77
CA ASP A 180 -6.44 8.41 -12.66
C ASP A 180 -7.25 8.53 -11.36
N LEU A 181 -7.68 7.41 -10.78
CA LEU A 181 -8.38 7.41 -9.49
C LEU A 181 -7.47 7.80 -8.32
N CYS A 182 -6.14 7.83 -8.49
CA CYS A 182 -5.24 8.45 -7.52
C CYS A 182 -5.63 9.92 -7.26
N GLY A 183 -6.17 10.62 -8.26
CA GLY A 183 -6.38 12.07 -8.24
C GLY A 183 -5.08 12.84 -8.42
N HIS A 184 -5.12 14.16 -8.23
CA HIS A 184 -3.94 14.99 -8.36
C HIS A 184 -2.87 14.56 -7.36
N THR A 185 -1.68 14.24 -7.87
CA THR A 185 -0.56 13.72 -7.09
C THR A 185 0.64 14.65 -7.24
N THR A 186 1.05 15.26 -6.13
CA THR A 186 2.17 16.21 -6.12
C THR A 186 3.41 15.59 -5.50
N VAL A 187 4.51 15.57 -6.25
CA VAL A 187 5.88 15.30 -5.76
C VAL A 187 6.35 16.50 -4.94
N LYS A 188 6.56 16.30 -3.64
CA LYS A 188 6.87 17.36 -2.69
C LYS A 188 8.37 17.67 -2.64
N LYS A 189 9.16 16.72 -2.14
CA LYS A 189 10.59 16.92 -1.90
C LYS A 189 11.38 15.64 -2.11
N ILE A 190 12.63 15.82 -2.52
CA ILE A 190 13.65 14.77 -2.55
C ILE A 190 14.64 15.08 -1.43
N THR A 191 14.67 14.25 -0.39
CA THR A 191 15.62 14.38 0.72
C THR A 191 16.67 13.28 0.62
N ARG A 192 17.93 13.60 0.94
CA ARG A 192 19.07 12.68 0.87
C ARG A 192 19.67 12.52 2.27
N LYS A 193 19.91 11.28 2.70
CA LYS A 193 20.56 10.98 3.98
C LYS A 193 21.27 9.64 3.90
N GLN A 194 22.54 9.58 4.33
CA GLN A 194 23.30 8.33 4.48
C GLN A 194 23.25 7.42 3.25
N GLY A 195 23.51 7.98 2.06
CA GLY A 195 23.51 7.22 0.81
C GLY A 195 22.14 6.85 0.25
N GLN A 196 21.04 7.25 0.91
CA GLN A 196 19.68 6.99 0.48
C GLN A 196 18.94 8.29 0.15
N SER A 197 17.92 8.16 -0.68
CA SER A 197 17.03 9.25 -1.07
C SER A 197 15.59 8.90 -0.72
N LYS A 198 14.83 9.87 -0.25
CA LYS A 198 13.37 9.77 -0.06
C LYS A 198 12.68 10.78 -0.96
N VAL A 199 11.75 10.30 -1.77
CA VAL A 199 10.87 11.12 -2.60
C VAL A 199 9.48 11.13 -1.94
N SER A 200 9.10 12.26 -1.36
CA SER A 200 7.80 12.45 -0.72
C SER A 200 6.76 12.97 -1.70
N TYR A 201 5.50 12.56 -1.52
CA TYR A 201 4.37 13.00 -2.32
C TYR A 201 3.13 13.24 -1.46
N SER A 202 2.12 13.90 -2.03
CA SER A 202 0.80 14.05 -1.46
C SER A 202 -0.28 13.90 -2.53
N LEU A 203 -1.50 13.63 -2.10
CA LEU A 203 -2.69 13.74 -2.92
C LEU A 203 -3.49 14.96 -2.49
N ASP A 204 -4.29 15.48 -3.41
CA ASP A 204 -5.38 16.40 -3.11
C ASP A 204 -6.63 15.66 -2.61
#